data_AF-A0A965IEV1-F1
#
_entry.id   AF-A0A965IEV1-F1
#
_cell.length_a   1.000
_cell.length_b   1.000
_cell.length_c   1.000
_cell.angle_alpha   90.00
_cell.angle_beta   90.00
_cell.angle_gamma   90.00
#
_symmetry.space_group_name_H-M   'P 1'
#
loop_
_entity.id
_entity.type
_entity.pdbx_description
1 polymer ?
#
loop_
_entity_poly.entity_id
_entity_poly.type
_entity_poly.pdbx_seq_one_letter_code
_entity_poly.pdbx_strand_id
1 'polypeptide(L)'
;MAKPNHRNQEVDYTITNLPDEILAIIRTTWYKGDKADGVDEVILMEDGQRGYDAFDEIISTGLIGGANISIQSAYNPQDLGIEP
;
A
#
# COMPACT_ATOMS: atom_id res chain seq x y z
N MET A 1 -18.24 12.38 15.75
CA MET A 1 -17.22 11.32 15.92
C MET A 1 -17.56 10.18 15.00
N ALA A 2 -16.77 9.95 13.95
CA ALA A 2 -16.92 8.75 13.13
C ALA A 2 -16.56 7.52 13.98
N LYS A 3 -17.38 6.47 13.95
CA LYS A 3 -17.08 5.22 14.65
C LYS A 3 -15.84 4.59 14.02
N PRO A 4 -14.91 4.01 14.81
CA PRO A 4 -13.82 3.23 14.25
C PRO A 4 -14.42 2.09 13.43
N ASN A 5 -14.07 2.02 12.16
CA ASN A 5 -14.52 0.94 11.28
C ASN A 5 -13.74 -0.32 11.70
N HIS A 6 -14.41 -1.28 12.35
CA HIS A 6 -13.82 -2.56 12.77
C HIS A 6 -13.68 -3.51 11.56
N ARG A 7 -13.17 -3.01 10.44
CA ARG A 7 -12.81 -3.89 9.34
C ARG A 7 -11.38 -4.31 9.52
N ASN A 8 -11.12 -5.61 9.45
CA ASN A 8 -9.76 -6.09 9.27
C ASN A 8 -9.28 -5.52 7.93
N GLN A 9 -8.33 -4.58 7.97
CA GLN A 9 -7.68 -4.13 6.75
C GLN A 9 -6.90 -5.30 6.17
N GLU A 10 -6.93 -5.43 4.85
CA GLU A 10 -6.18 -6.44 4.11
C GLU A 10 -5.03 -5.75 3.40
N VAL A 11 -3.85 -6.37 3.49
CA VAL A 11 -2.68 -6.04 2.69
C VAL A 11 -2.44 -7.21 1.75
N ASP A 12 -2.68 -6.99 0.47
CA ASP A 12 -2.34 -7.93 -0.59
C ASP A 12 -1.00 -7.55 -1.19
N TYR A 13 -0.10 -8.52 -1.35
CA TYR A 13 1.20 -8.32 -1.98
C TYR A 13 1.39 -9.27 -3.16
N THR A 14 1.82 -8.73 -4.29
CA THR A 14 2.16 -9.50 -5.48
C THR A 14 3.56 -9.17 -5.95
N ILE A 15 4.43 -10.18 -6.00
CA ILE A 15 5.72 -10.06 -6.69
C ILE A 15 5.45 -10.10 -8.19
N THR A 16 5.86 -9.06 -8.91
CA THR A 16 5.71 -8.96 -10.36
C THR A 16 6.93 -8.31 -10.99
N ASN A 17 7.19 -8.64 -12.25
CA ASN A 17 8.25 -7.99 -13.00
C ASN A 17 7.83 -6.55 -13.33
N LEU A 18 8.50 -5.57 -12.74
CA LEU A 18 8.33 -4.14 -13.00
C LEU A 18 9.59 -3.58 -13.68
N PRO A 19 9.49 -2.46 -14.41
CA PRO A 19 10.65 -1.69 -14.84
C PRO A 19 11.57 -1.34 -13.65
N ASP A 20 12.88 -1.34 -13.87
CA ASP A 20 13.90 -1.10 -12.82
C ASP A 20 13.76 0.28 -12.15
N GLU A 21 13.12 1.24 -12.83
CA GLU A 21 12.84 2.57 -12.28
C GLU A 21 11.62 2.62 -11.34
N ILE A 22 10.86 1.53 -11.18
CA ILE A 22 9.66 1.47 -10.34
C ILE A 22 9.93 0.58 -9.13
N LEU A 23 9.87 1.18 -7.93
CA LEU A 23 9.98 0.49 -6.65
C LEU A 23 8.72 -0.35 -6.37
N ALA A 24 7.54 0.26 -6.51
CA ALA A 24 6.26 -0.40 -6.29
C ALA A 24 5.09 0.34 -6.95
N ILE A 25 4.02 -0.39 -7.22
CA ILE A 25 2.70 0.18 -7.51
C ILE A 25 1.81 -0.15 -6.30
N ILE A 26 1.30 0.90 -5.65
CA ILE A 26 0.48 0.77 -4.44
C ILE A 26 -0.91 1.26 -4.74
N ARG A 27 -1.90 0.40 -4.54
CA ARG A 27 -3.31 0.72 -4.71
C ARG A 27 -4.01 0.72 -3.36
N THR A 28 -4.54 1.88 -2.98
CA THR A 28 -5.24 2.09 -1.71
C THR A 28 -6.74 2.19 -1.99
N THR A 29 -7.52 1.25 -1.46
CA THR A 29 -8.98 1.23 -1.62
C THR A 29 -9.64 1.66 -0.32
N TRP A 30 -10.34 2.79 -0.37
CA TRP A 30 -11.06 3.39 0.75
C TRP A 30 -12.49 2.91 0.81
N TYR A 31 -13.05 2.82 2.02
CA TYR A 31 -14.38 2.28 2.25
C TYR A 31 -15.23 3.18 3.13
N LYS A 32 -16.52 3.26 2.77
CA LYS A 32 -17.56 3.90 3.58
C LYS A 32 -18.59 2.85 3.97
N GLY A 33 -18.44 2.31 5.18
CA GLY A 33 -19.10 1.06 5.57
C GLY A 33 -18.49 -0.10 4.79
N ASP A 34 -19.34 -0.95 4.20
CA ASP A 34 -18.90 -2.14 3.45
C ASP A 34 -18.69 -1.89 1.95
N LYS A 35 -18.78 -0.62 1.51
CA LYS A 35 -18.67 -0.25 0.10
C LYS A 35 -17.39 0.52 -0.18
N ALA A 36 -16.69 0.13 -1.24
CA ALA A 36 -15.57 0.91 -1.75
C ALA A 36 -16.09 2.29 -2.20
N ASP A 37 -15.46 3.34 -1.68
CA ASP A 37 -15.85 4.75 -1.87
C ASP A 37 -14.81 5.49 -2.73
N GLY A 38 -13.56 5.03 -2.72
CA GLY A 38 -12.47 5.64 -3.48
C GLY A 38 -11.30 4.67 -3.68
N VAL A 39 -10.54 4.91 -4.73
CA VAL A 39 -9.32 4.16 -5.05
C VAL A 39 -8.27 5.18 -5.46
N ASP A 40 -7.14 5.14 -4.76
CA ASP A 40 -5.92 5.86 -5.14
C ASP A 40 -4.88 4.84 -5.62
N GLU A 41 -4.13 5.18 -6.65
CA GLU A 41 -2.99 4.38 -7.13
C GLU A 41 -1.76 5.27 -7.22
N VAL A 42 -0.67 4.81 -6.62
CA VAL A 42 0.61 5.49 -6.63
C VAL A 42 1.64 4.58 -7.27
N ILE A 43 2.27 5.07 -8.32
CA ILE A 43 3.48 4.47 -8.89
C ILE A 43 4.65 5.12 -8.18
N LEU A 44 5.34 4.33 -7.37
CA LEU A 44 6.48 4.78 -6.59
C LEU A 44 7.77 4.47 -7.35
N MET A 45 8.52 5.52 -7.65
CA MET A 45 9.77 5.40 -8.39
C MET A 45 10.91 4.95 -7.47
N GLU A 46 11.90 4.29 -8.05
CA GLU A 46 13.16 4.03 -7.36
C GLU A 46 13.93 5.32 -7.05
N ASP A 47 14.06 5.63 -5.76
CA ASP A 47 14.80 6.81 -5.24
C ASP A 47 15.55 6.46 -3.96
N GLY A 48 16.11 5.23 -3.90
CA GLY A 48 16.82 4.73 -2.72
C GLY A 48 15.99 4.91 -1.45
N GLN A 49 16.61 5.37 -0.36
CA GLN A 49 15.95 5.52 0.94
C GLN A 49 14.65 6.35 0.89
N ARG A 50 14.58 7.38 0.03
CA ARG A 50 13.36 8.20 -0.09
C ARG A 50 12.19 7.40 -0.65
N GLY A 51 12.47 6.47 -1.56
CA GLY A 51 11.47 5.53 -2.07
C GLY A 51 10.94 4.63 -0.95
N TYR A 52 11.82 4.02 -0.16
CA TYR A 52 11.42 3.18 0.98
C TYR A 52 10.64 3.96 2.05
N ASP A 53 11.06 5.18 2.37
CA ASP A 53 10.37 6.02 3.36
C ASP A 53 8.95 6.38 2.86
N ALA A 54 8.81 6.74 1.59
CA ALA A 54 7.51 7.04 0.98
C ALA A 54 6.61 5.79 0.88
N PHE A 55 7.21 4.63 0.62
CA PHE A 55 6.49 3.35 0.62
C PHE A 55 5.84 3.07 1.97
N ASP A 56 6.63 3.16 3.05
CA ASP A 56 6.15 2.94 4.41
C ASP A 56 5.08 3.98 4.82
N GLU A 57 5.28 5.25 4.46
CA GLU A 57 4.32 6.32 4.74
C GLU A 57 2.96 6.06 4.08
N ILE A 58 2.95 5.65 2.79
CA ILE A 58 1.70 5.36 2.05
C ILE A 58 0.96 4.19 2.70
N ILE A 59 1.68 3.11 3.01
CA ILE A 59 1.08 1.91 3.61
C ILE A 59 0.52 2.22 4.99
N SER A 60 1.34 2.82 5.86
CA SER A 60 0.95 3.19 7.21
C SER A 60 -0.26 4.13 7.21
N THR A 61 -0.26 5.14 6.35
CA THR A 61 -1.38 6.10 6.25
C THR A 61 -2.66 5.44 5.77
N GLY A 62 -2.58 4.59 4.73
CA GLY A 62 -3.74 3.87 4.21
C GLY A 62 -4.34 2.94 5.25
N LEU A 63 -3.51 2.16 5.95
CA LEU A 63 -3.96 1.23 6.99
C LEU A 63 -4.57 1.97 8.18
N ILE A 64 -3.91 3.01 8.70
CA ILE A 64 -4.44 3.84 9.79
C ILE A 64 -5.80 4.45 9.41
N GLY A 65 -5.96 4.83 8.14
CA GLY A 65 -7.22 5.37 7.63
C GLY A 65 -8.30 4.34 7.30
N GLY A 66 -8.02 3.04 7.47
CA GLY A 66 -9.00 1.95 7.26
C GLY A 66 -9.16 1.50 5.82
N ALA A 67 -8.17 1.76 4.95
CA ALA A 67 -8.15 1.26 3.58
C ALA A 67 -7.69 -0.20 3.50
N ASN A 68 -8.02 -0.87 2.39
CA ASN A 68 -7.23 -2.01 1.94
C ASN A 68 -6.09 -1.53 1.05
N ILE A 69 -4.98 -2.25 1.10
CA ILE A 69 -3.81 -1.94 0.31
C ILE A 69 -3.45 -3.14 -0.56
N SER A 70 -3.23 -2.90 -1.84
CA SER A 70 -2.66 -3.87 -2.77
C SER A 70 -1.34 -3.35 -3.29
N ILE A 71 -0.30 -4.15 -3.20
CA ILE A 71 1.08 -3.79 -3.51
C ILE A 71 1.57 -4.71 -4.63
N GLN A 72 2.16 -4.11 -5.65
CA GLN A 72 2.91 -4.80 -6.68
C GLN A 72 4.35 -4.31 -6.66
N SER A 73 5.31 -5.22 -6.60
CA SER A 73 6.73 -4.87 -6.63
C SER A 73 7.57 -6.01 -7.19
N ALA A 74 8.76 -5.69 -7.71
CA ALA A 74 9.77 -6.68 -8.08
C ALA A 74 10.53 -7.24 -6.87
N TYR A 75 10.42 -6.60 -5.70
CA TYR A 75 11.10 -6.98 -4.47
C TYR A 75 10.31 -8.04 -3.66
N ASN A 76 11.00 -8.79 -2.80
CA ASN A 76 10.29 -9.58 -1.79
C ASN A 76 9.69 -8.63 -0.73
N PRO A 77 8.56 -8.99 -0.10
CA PRO A 77 7.93 -8.16 0.93
C PRO A 77 8.91 -7.78 2.07
N GLN A 78 9.78 -8.72 2.48
CA GLN A 78 10.73 -8.48 3.57
C GLN A 78 11.80 -7.45 3.19
N ASP A 79 12.16 -7.36 1.91
CA ASP A 79 13.13 -6.36 1.42
C ASP A 79 12.53 -4.94 1.46
N LEU A 80 11.20 -4.84 1.49
CA LEU A 80 10.46 -3.59 1.64
C LEU A 80 9.99 -3.34 3.09
N GLY A 81 10.42 -4.15 4.05
CA GLY A 81 10.05 -4.00 5.46
C GLY A 81 8.66 -4.52 5.84
N ILE A 82 8.02 -5.32 4.98
CA ILE A 82 6.74 -5.97 5.30
C ILE A 82 7.00 -7.33 5.97
N GLU A 83 6.65 -7.44 7.24
CA GLU A 83 6.70 -8.69 8.01
C GLU A 83 5.42 -9.55 7.75
N PRO A 84 5.52 -10.89 7.81
CA PRO A 84 4.40 -11.81 7.58
C PRO A 84 3.34 -11.84 8.68
#